data_AF-A0A9P4V2R7-F1
#
_entry.id   AF-A0A9P4V2R7-F1
#
_cell.length_a   1.000
_cell.length_b   1.000
_cell.length_c   1.000
_cell.angle_alpha   90.00
_cell.angle_beta   90.00
_cell.angle_gamma   90.00
#
_symmetry.space_group_name_H-M   'P 1'
#
loop_
_entity.id
_entity.type
_entity.pdbx_description
1 polymer ?
#
loop_
_entity_poly.entity_id
_entity_poly.type
_entity_poly.pdbx_seq_one_letter_code
_entity_poly.pdbx_strand_id
1 'polypeptide(L)'
;MVLAYAACTIITLYLCLDKPKDVGVPTIIPVKTDAGENAIDGVNRFEIERRRPQSWFSISLRLSRYRNPQFSTNLLRPIPNDARYGDIKSALLPKTVLTRMDDGFTIAGMVFGGIHCTAWNFQFPTPAERLLWRVTSVLAASALPLYCSLLLADFHFRRFKFSQLILSVLEIVLMVSYFLARLYLLVEVFRDLCFLPPSGFVGT
;
A
#
# COMPACT_ATOMS: atom_id res chain seq x y z
N MET A 1 -8.68 -16.93 -5.24
CA MET A 1 -7.53 -16.30 -4.56
C MET A 1 -6.25 -16.39 -5.37
N VAL A 2 -5.81 -17.58 -5.80
CA VAL A 2 -4.56 -17.77 -6.56
C VAL A 2 -4.45 -16.85 -7.77
N LEU A 3 -5.51 -16.72 -8.59
CA LEU A 3 -5.54 -15.83 -9.75
C LEU A 3 -5.31 -14.35 -9.38
N ALA A 4 -5.95 -13.89 -8.30
CA ALA A 4 -5.82 -12.51 -7.83
C ALA A 4 -4.42 -12.22 -7.30
N TYR A 5 -3.84 -13.14 -6.51
CA TYR A 5 -2.45 -13.03 -6.06
C TYR A 5 -1.46 -13.12 -7.21
N ALA A 6 -1.69 -13.99 -8.20
CA ALA A 6 -0.87 -14.09 -9.40
C ALA A 6 -0.91 -12.79 -10.22
N ALA A 7 -2.09 -12.21 -10.42
CA ALA A 7 -2.25 -10.92 -11.11
C ALA A 7 -1.51 -9.79 -10.37
N CYS A 8 -1.66 -9.70 -9.04
CA CYS A 8 -0.92 -8.73 -8.22
C CYS A 8 0.60 -8.93 -8.33
N THR A 9 1.06 -10.18 -8.35
CA THR A 9 2.48 -10.52 -8.51
C THR A 9 3.00 -10.10 -9.88
N ILE A 10 2.24 -10.36 -10.96
CA ILE A 10 2.61 -9.94 -12.32
C ILE A 10 2.72 -8.41 -12.41
N ILE A 11 1.74 -7.68 -11.86
CA ILE A 11 1.77 -6.21 -11.79
C ILE A 11 3.00 -5.74 -11.02
N THR A 12 3.30 -6.36 -9.88
CA THR A 12 4.47 -6.02 -9.06
C THR A 12 5.77 -6.30 -9.83
N LEU A 13 5.87 -7.45 -10.50
CA LEU A 13 7.03 -7.80 -11.31
C LEU A 13 7.23 -6.81 -12.45
N TYR A 14 6.14 -6.37 -13.10
CA TYR A 14 6.17 -5.35 -14.15
C TYR A 14 6.69 -4.01 -13.62
N LEU A 15 6.18 -3.56 -12.47
CA LEU A 15 6.64 -2.32 -11.82
C LEU A 15 8.08 -2.40 -11.32
N CYS A 16 8.58 -3.61 -11.02
CA CYS A 16 9.94 -3.85 -10.57
C CYS A 16 10.90 -4.28 -11.69
N LEU A 17 10.50 -4.23 -12.97
CA LEU A 17 11.40 -4.58 -14.09
C LEU A 17 12.63 -3.67 -14.15
N ASP A 18 12.46 -2.39 -13.81
CA ASP A 18 13.54 -1.41 -13.80
C ASP A 18 14.53 -1.61 -12.64
N LYS A 19 14.18 -2.46 -11.65
CA LYS A 19 15.05 -2.73 -10.50
C LYS A 19 16.06 -3.84 -10.86
N PRO A 20 17.37 -3.63 -10.63
CA PRO A 20 18.37 -4.68 -10.86
C PRO A 20 18.04 -5.90 -10.00
N LYS A 21 17.91 -7.06 -10.64
CA LYS A 21 17.44 -8.32 -10.02
C LYS A 21 18.55 -9.18 -9.45
N ASP A 22 19.80 -8.80 -9.69
CA ASP A 22 20.97 -9.57 -9.29
C ASP A 22 21.93 -8.69 -8.50
N VAL A 23 22.22 -9.10 -7.26
CA VAL A 23 23.25 -8.50 -6.40
C VAL A 23 24.39 -9.50 -6.36
N GLY A 24 25.04 -9.71 -7.51
CA GLY A 24 26.08 -10.73 -7.65
C GLY A 24 27.38 -10.41 -6.91
N VAL A 25 27.58 -9.17 -6.47
CA VAL A 25 28.79 -8.76 -5.76
C VAL A 25 28.42 -7.89 -4.55
N PRO A 26 28.78 -8.30 -3.32
CA PRO A 26 28.66 -7.41 -2.17
C PRO A 26 29.57 -6.20 -2.37
N THR A 27 28.99 -5.01 -2.42
CA THR A 27 29.78 -3.77 -2.43
C THR A 27 30.25 -3.53 -0.99
N ILE A 28 31.48 -3.94 -0.69
CA ILE A 28 32.11 -3.65 0.59
C ILE A 28 32.49 -2.17 0.57
N ILE A 29 31.83 -1.38 1.41
CA ILE A 29 32.18 0.02 1.63
C ILE A 29 33.11 0.04 2.85
N PRO A 30 34.44 0.15 2.67
CA PRO A 30 35.35 0.27 3.80
C PRO A 30 35.08 1.62 4.49
N VAL A 31 34.47 1.56 5.66
CA VAL A 31 34.21 2.74 6.49
C VAL A 31 35.53 3.10 7.18
N LYS A 32 36.16 4.21 6.79
CA LYS A 32 37.52 4.59 7.23
C LYS A 32 37.57 5.20 8.64
N THR A 33 36.45 5.32 9.34
CA THR A 33 36.40 6.00 10.63
C THR A 33 35.27 5.45 11.49
N ASP A 34 35.52 5.26 12.78
CA ASP A 34 34.47 5.12 13.80
C ASP A 34 33.71 6.45 13.87
N ALA A 35 32.78 6.63 12.95
CA ALA A 35 31.99 7.85 12.80
C ALA A 35 30.94 7.90 13.91
N GLY A 36 31.39 8.23 15.13
CA GLY A 36 30.52 8.80 16.15
C GLY A 36 29.91 10.10 15.65
N GLU A 37 28.81 10.52 16.27
CA GLU A 37 28.03 11.72 15.87
C GLU A 37 28.88 12.99 15.70
N ASN A 38 30.04 13.05 16.37
CA ASN A 38 31.00 14.15 16.34
C ASN A 38 31.87 14.22 15.06
N ALA A 39 31.90 13.17 14.22
CA ALA A 39 32.69 13.13 12.99
C ALA A 39 31.92 13.62 11.75
N ILE A 40 30.62 13.92 11.88
CA ILE A 40 29.77 14.35 10.78
C ILE A 40 29.79 15.88 10.72
N ASP A 41 30.61 16.43 9.81
CA ASP A 41 30.64 17.87 9.49
C ASP A 41 29.23 18.39 9.13
N GLY A 42 28.97 19.68 9.39
CA GLY A 42 27.66 20.31 9.21
C GLY A 42 27.13 20.21 7.77
N VAL A 43 28.00 20.29 6.77
CA VAL A 43 27.65 20.13 5.35
C VAL A 43 27.24 18.69 5.05
N ASN A 44 28.00 17.70 5.56
CA ASN A 44 27.67 16.28 5.39
C ASN A 44 26.38 15.91 6.11
N ARG A 45 26.16 16.45 7.31
CA ARG A 45 24.90 16.29 8.06
C ARG A 45 23.72 16.79 7.23
N PHE A 46 23.82 17.99 6.65
CA PHE A 46 22.75 18.56 5.83
C PHE A 46 22.45 17.73 4.56
N GLU A 47 23.48 17.29 3.83
CA GLU A 47 23.28 16.47 2.63
C GLU A 47 22.72 15.08 2.95
N ILE A 48 23.13 14.44 4.05
CA ILE A 48 22.56 13.18 4.51
C ILE A 48 21.10 13.37 4.89
N GLU A 49 20.78 14.44 5.62
CA GLU A 49 19.40 14.76 6.02
C GLU A 49 18.51 15.01 4.80
N ARG A 50 19.00 15.76 3.82
CA ARG A 50 18.29 16.00 2.56
C ARG A 50 18.03 14.74 1.75
N ARG A 51 18.94 13.76 1.77
CA ARG A 51 18.87 12.51 0.98
C ARG A 51 18.33 11.32 1.77
N ARG A 52 18.05 11.49 3.06
CA ARG A 52 17.64 10.41 3.93
C ARG A 52 16.33 9.78 3.45
N PRO A 53 16.30 8.45 3.31
CA PRO A 53 15.13 7.78 2.78
C PRO A 53 13.99 7.81 3.79
N GLN A 54 12.76 7.88 3.27
CA GLN A 54 11.55 7.88 4.08
C GLN A 54 10.91 6.50 4.04
N SER A 55 10.37 6.05 5.17
CA SER A 55 9.57 4.82 5.21
C SER A 55 8.27 5.08 4.46
N TRP A 56 7.93 4.22 3.49
CA TRP A 56 6.65 4.34 2.79
C TRP A 56 5.47 4.26 3.75
N PHE A 57 5.49 3.33 4.70
CA PHE A 57 4.38 3.18 5.64
C PHE A 57 4.19 4.47 6.46
N SER A 58 5.29 5.12 6.85
CA SER A 58 5.25 6.41 7.56
C SER A 58 4.68 7.55 6.71
N ILE A 59 4.92 7.53 5.40
CA ILE A 59 4.39 8.52 4.45
C ILE A 59 2.91 8.24 4.17
N SER A 60 2.55 6.99 3.89
CA SER A 60 1.26 6.61 3.33
C SER A 60 0.17 6.37 4.37
N LEU A 61 0.44 5.86 5.58
CA LEU A 61 -0.61 5.64 6.58
C LEU A 61 -1.20 6.93 7.18
N ARG A 62 -0.68 8.11 6.79
CA ARG A 62 -1.11 9.41 7.33
C ARG A 62 -0.98 10.62 6.39
N LEU A 63 -0.35 10.51 5.21
CA LEU A 63 0.17 11.66 4.44
C LEU A 63 0.55 12.82 5.36
N SER A 64 1.45 12.55 6.33
CA SER A 64 1.97 13.44 7.36
C SER A 64 1.28 14.81 7.35
N ARG A 65 0.20 14.97 8.15
CA ARG A 65 -0.82 16.06 8.20
C ARG A 65 -0.29 17.51 8.24
N TYR A 66 0.93 17.79 7.80
CA TYR A 66 1.25 18.68 6.68
C TYR A 66 2.76 18.95 6.71
N ARG A 67 3.57 18.20 5.94
CA ARG A 67 4.97 18.53 5.58
C ARG A 67 5.72 19.39 6.61
N ASN A 68 5.86 18.92 7.85
CA ASN A 68 6.89 19.43 8.73
C ASN A 68 7.80 18.25 9.04
N PRO A 69 8.93 18.12 8.34
CA PRO A 69 9.89 17.11 8.68
C PRO A 69 10.58 17.65 9.94
N GLN A 70 9.98 17.45 11.12
CA GLN A 70 10.81 17.26 12.29
C GLN A 70 11.44 15.89 12.10
N PHE A 71 12.46 15.93 11.24
CA PHE A 71 13.43 14.91 11.01
C PHE A 71 13.81 14.36 12.38
N SER A 72 13.79 13.04 12.51
CA SER A 72 14.53 12.47 13.62
C SER A 72 15.96 12.95 13.47
N THR A 73 16.39 13.83 14.39
CA THR A 73 17.73 14.42 14.48
C THR A 73 18.84 13.36 14.59
N ASN A 74 18.44 12.10 14.79
CA ASN A 74 19.35 10.99 15.03
C ASN A 74 19.77 10.37 13.69
N LEU A 75 20.91 10.85 13.17
CA LEU A 75 21.59 10.35 11.97
C LEU A 75 22.05 8.89 12.07
N LEU A 76 22.04 8.33 13.27
CA LEU A 76 22.49 6.97 13.56
C LEU A 76 21.37 5.92 13.60
N ARG A 77 20.10 6.32 13.42
CA ARG A 77 19.01 5.33 13.32
C ARG A 77 19.21 4.42 12.09
N PRO A 78 18.99 3.10 12.22
CA PRO A 78 19.01 2.19 11.09
C PRO A 78 18.06 2.63 9.98
N ILE A 79 18.48 2.44 8.74
CA ILE A 79 17.63 2.69 7.57
C ILE A 79 16.50 1.65 7.59
N PRO A 80 15.23 2.06 7.54
CA PRO A 80 14.14 1.11 7.56
C PRO A 80 14.12 0.27 6.27
N ASN A 81 13.61 -0.96 6.35
CA ASN A 81 13.57 -1.87 5.19
C ASN A 81 12.64 -1.39 4.06
N ASP A 82 11.72 -0.48 4.37
CA ASP A 82 10.78 0.15 3.43
C ASP A 82 11.21 1.59 3.04
N ALA A 83 12.48 1.92 3.28
CA ALA A 83 13.13 3.16 2.88
C ALA A 83 13.01 3.45 1.39
N ARG A 84 12.54 4.67 1.05
CA ARG A 84 12.46 5.18 -0.32
C ARG A 84 13.35 6.40 -0.53
N TYR A 85 14.07 6.40 -1.66
CA TYR A 85 14.91 7.50 -2.09
C TYR A 85 14.24 8.23 -3.26
N GLY A 86 13.85 9.49 -3.05
CA GLY A 86 13.31 10.35 -4.11
C GLY A 86 11.94 9.88 -4.64
N ASP A 87 10.86 10.46 -4.16
CA ASP A 87 9.52 10.11 -4.62
C ASP A 87 9.32 10.47 -6.10
N ILE A 88 9.15 9.45 -6.93
CA ILE A 88 8.72 9.64 -8.32
C ILE A 88 7.22 9.90 -8.30
N LYS A 89 6.81 11.05 -8.86
CA LYS A 89 5.39 11.46 -8.94
C LYS A 89 4.53 10.41 -9.64
N SER A 90 3.28 10.31 -9.22
CA SER A 90 2.25 9.47 -9.85
C SER A 90 2.19 9.71 -11.35
N ALA A 91 2.13 8.61 -12.11
CA ALA A 91 1.92 8.62 -13.55
C ALA A 91 0.45 8.91 -13.90
N LEU A 92 -0.48 8.48 -13.06
CA LEU A 92 -1.92 8.71 -13.26
C LEU A 92 -2.32 10.16 -12.92
N LEU A 93 -1.74 10.73 -11.86
CA LEU A 93 -2.10 12.03 -11.30
C LEU A 93 -0.84 12.88 -11.02
N PRO A 94 -0.10 13.33 -12.04
CA PRO A 94 1.22 13.96 -11.90
C PRO A 94 1.21 15.32 -11.20
N LYS A 95 0.04 15.97 -11.10
CA LYS A 95 -0.15 17.26 -10.40
C LYS A 95 -0.47 17.10 -8.91
N THR A 96 -0.53 15.87 -8.41
CA THR A 96 -0.91 15.58 -7.03
C THR A 96 0.29 15.21 -6.16
N VAL A 97 0.04 14.94 -4.88
CA VAL A 97 1.03 14.44 -3.91
C VAL A 97 1.28 12.93 -4.03
N LEU A 98 0.55 12.23 -4.89
CA LEU A 98 0.66 10.78 -5.07
C LEU A 98 1.95 10.40 -5.81
N THR A 99 2.45 9.21 -5.50
CA THR A 99 3.68 8.63 -6.05
C THR A 99 3.37 7.47 -7.00
N ARG A 100 4.33 7.05 -7.84
CA ARG A 100 4.16 5.87 -8.73
C ARG A 100 3.82 4.59 -7.98
N MET A 101 4.24 4.46 -6.72
CA MET A 101 3.90 3.27 -5.94
C MET A 101 2.44 3.33 -5.47
N ASP A 102 1.90 4.51 -5.19
CA ASP A 102 0.48 4.65 -4.84
C ASP A 102 -0.41 4.27 -6.03
N ASP A 103 0.04 4.56 -7.27
CA ASP A 103 -0.60 4.04 -8.48
C ASP A 103 -0.58 2.51 -8.49
N GLY A 104 0.59 1.91 -8.26
CA GLY A 104 0.76 0.45 -8.22
C GLY A 104 -0.12 -0.22 -7.18
N PHE A 105 -0.16 0.30 -5.96
CA PHE A 105 -1.02 -0.21 -4.89
C PHE A 105 -2.50 -0.09 -5.24
N THR A 106 -2.91 1.07 -5.74
CA THR A 106 -4.31 1.32 -6.13
C THR A 106 -4.74 0.38 -7.24
N ILE A 107 -3.95 0.25 -8.30
CA ILE A 107 -4.24 -0.65 -9.43
C ILE A 107 -4.28 -2.10 -8.95
N ALA A 108 -3.29 -2.56 -8.17
CA ALA A 108 -3.25 -3.92 -7.68
C ALA A 108 -4.45 -4.25 -6.77
N GLY A 109 -4.86 -3.33 -5.89
CA GLY A 109 -6.04 -3.52 -5.06
C GLY A 109 -7.35 -3.52 -5.86
N MET A 110 -7.48 -2.64 -6.86
CA MET A 110 -8.63 -2.65 -7.78
C MET A 110 -8.75 -3.97 -8.53
N VAL A 111 -7.64 -4.46 -9.08
CA VAL A 111 -7.61 -5.75 -9.79
C VAL A 111 -7.95 -6.90 -8.83
N PHE A 112 -7.36 -6.90 -7.62
CA PHE A 112 -7.66 -7.90 -6.60
C PHE A 112 -9.16 -7.97 -6.30
N GLY A 113 -9.78 -6.85 -5.93
CA GLY A 113 -11.21 -6.82 -5.60
C GLY A 113 -12.10 -7.08 -6.82
N GLY A 114 -11.70 -6.55 -7.99
CA GLY A 114 -12.42 -6.73 -9.24
C GLY A 114 -12.51 -8.19 -9.67
N ILE A 115 -11.46 -8.97 -9.46
CA ILE A 115 -11.47 -10.43 -9.70
C ILE A 115 -12.49 -11.13 -8.79
N HIS A 116 -12.68 -10.67 -7.54
CA HIS A 116 -13.72 -11.23 -6.68
C HIS A 116 -15.13 -10.87 -7.16
N CYS A 117 -15.31 -9.66 -7.72
CA CYS A 117 -16.56 -9.25 -8.34
C CYS A 117 -16.95 -10.11 -9.54
N THR A 118 -16.01 -10.77 -10.25
CA THR A 118 -16.39 -11.64 -11.39
C THR A 118 -17.21 -12.85 -10.96
N ALA A 119 -17.10 -13.27 -9.71
CA ALA A 119 -17.91 -14.34 -9.10
C ALA A 119 -19.31 -13.86 -8.64
N TRP A 120 -19.84 -12.78 -9.23
CA TRP A 120 -21.08 -12.12 -8.80
C TRP A 120 -22.30 -13.05 -8.68
N ASN A 121 -22.38 -14.05 -9.56
CA ASN A 121 -23.50 -14.96 -9.70
C ASN A 121 -23.19 -16.39 -9.21
N PHE A 122 -22.13 -16.58 -8.43
CA PHE A 122 -21.83 -17.89 -7.84
C PHE A 122 -22.95 -18.32 -6.88
N GLN A 123 -23.16 -19.64 -6.81
CA GLN A 123 -24.10 -20.23 -5.87
C GLN A 123 -23.44 -20.27 -4.48
N PHE A 124 -24.06 -19.57 -3.54
CA PHE A 124 -23.71 -19.63 -2.13
C PHE A 124 -24.80 -20.40 -1.36
N PRO A 125 -24.45 -21.08 -0.26
CA PRO A 125 -25.41 -21.83 0.55
C PRO A 125 -26.57 -20.97 1.07
N THR A 126 -26.30 -19.71 1.40
CA THR A 126 -27.34 -18.76 1.85
C THR A 126 -27.36 -17.46 1.04
N PRO A 127 -28.52 -16.80 0.92
CA PRO A 127 -28.61 -15.50 0.26
C PRO A 127 -27.83 -14.39 1.00
N ALA A 128 -27.64 -14.53 2.32
CA ALA A 128 -26.88 -13.59 3.13
C ALA A 128 -25.38 -13.64 2.81
N GLU A 129 -24.80 -14.82 2.68
CA GLU A 129 -23.39 -15.01 2.27
C GLU A 129 -23.14 -14.42 0.88
N ARG A 130 -24.05 -14.67 -0.07
CA ARG A 130 -23.97 -14.07 -1.40
C ARG A 130 -23.98 -12.54 -1.34
N LEU A 131 -24.79 -11.94 -0.48
CA LEU A 131 -24.83 -10.48 -0.33
C LEU A 131 -23.53 -9.96 0.30
N LEU A 132 -23.05 -10.61 1.36
CA LEU A 132 -21.79 -10.26 2.02
C LEU A 132 -20.61 -10.37 1.05
N TRP A 133 -20.54 -11.43 0.24
CA TRP A 133 -19.55 -11.59 -0.82
C TRP A 133 -19.55 -10.40 -1.80
N ARG A 134 -20.71 -10.02 -2.30
CA ARG A 134 -20.85 -8.90 -3.24
C ARG A 134 -20.40 -7.59 -2.61
N VAL A 135 -20.88 -7.30 -1.41
CA VAL A 135 -20.55 -6.06 -0.68
C VAL A 135 -19.05 -5.99 -0.41
N THR A 136 -18.46 -7.07 0.13
CA THR A 136 -17.03 -7.11 0.47
C THR A 136 -16.12 -7.12 -0.76
N SER A 137 -16.53 -7.74 -1.88
CA SER A 137 -15.80 -7.68 -3.15
C SER A 137 -15.76 -6.26 -3.72
N VAL A 138 -16.90 -5.57 -3.72
CA VAL A 138 -16.99 -4.17 -4.18
C VAL A 138 -16.20 -3.25 -3.26
N LEU A 139 -16.31 -3.42 -1.94
CA LEU A 139 -15.49 -2.69 -0.96
C LEU A 139 -14.00 -2.93 -1.21
N ALA A 140 -13.57 -4.17 -1.41
CA ALA A 140 -12.16 -4.48 -1.68
C ALA A 140 -11.65 -3.84 -2.97
N ALA A 141 -12.48 -3.77 -4.01
CA ALA A 141 -12.13 -3.15 -5.30
C ALA A 141 -12.08 -1.62 -5.24
N SER A 142 -12.95 -1.00 -4.44
CA SER A 142 -13.13 0.46 -4.39
C SER A 142 -12.38 1.15 -3.26
N ALA A 143 -11.98 0.44 -2.20
CA ALA A 143 -11.41 1.05 -1.00
C ALA A 143 -10.13 1.86 -1.27
N LEU A 144 -9.19 1.34 -2.05
CA LEU A 144 -7.93 2.08 -2.33
C LEU A 144 -8.15 3.32 -3.22
N PRO A 145 -8.92 3.27 -4.33
CA PRO A 145 -9.27 4.48 -5.07
C PRO A 145 -10.01 5.53 -4.23
N LEU A 146 -10.94 5.09 -3.37
CA LEU A 146 -11.66 5.97 -2.46
C LEU A 146 -10.72 6.59 -1.43
N TYR A 147 -9.77 5.81 -0.90
CA TYR A 147 -8.74 6.29 0.02
C TYR A 147 -7.92 7.41 -0.63
N CYS A 148 -7.38 7.18 -1.83
CA CYS A 148 -6.66 8.22 -2.58
C CYS A 148 -7.53 9.46 -2.84
N SER A 149 -8.81 9.28 -3.16
CA SER A 149 -9.73 10.40 -3.40
C SER A 149 -9.99 11.23 -2.14
N LEU A 150 -10.18 10.57 -0.99
CA LEU A 150 -10.32 11.24 0.31
C LEU A 150 -9.06 12.03 0.69
N LEU A 151 -7.88 11.47 0.41
CA LEU A 151 -6.60 12.17 0.64
C LEU A 151 -6.47 13.43 -0.21
N LEU A 152 -6.83 13.37 -1.49
CA LEU A 152 -6.81 14.53 -2.36
C LEU A 152 -7.82 15.60 -1.92
N ALA A 153 -9.00 15.17 -1.44
CA ALA A 153 -9.99 16.07 -0.86
C ALA A 153 -9.47 16.74 0.42
N ASP A 154 -8.81 16.00 1.32
CA ASP A 154 -8.23 16.58 2.54
C ASP A 154 -7.17 17.64 2.21
N PHE A 155 -6.32 17.36 1.23
CA PHE A 155 -5.34 18.33 0.75
C PHE A 155 -5.99 19.59 0.17
N HIS A 156 -7.10 19.43 -0.56
CA HIS A 156 -7.83 20.54 -1.17
C HIS A 156 -8.57 21.40 -0.13
N PHE A 157 -9.25 20.76 0.83
CA PHE A 157 -10.07 21.42 1.86
C PHE A 157 -9.31 21.75 3.14
N ARG A 158 -7.98 21.85 3.05
CA ARG A 158 -7.05 22.15 4.15
C ARG A 158 -7.46 23.31 5.06
N ARG A 159 -8.19 24.28 4.52
CA ARG A 159 -8.53 25.53 5.21
C ARG A 159 -9.56 25.34 6.33
N PHE A 160 -10.43 24.33 6.25
CA PHE A 160 -11.56 24.18 7.16
C PHE A 160 -11.35 23.00 8.12
N LYS A 161 -11.31 23.29 9.43
CA LYS A 161 -11.10 22.25 10.46
C LYS A 161 -12.23 21.22 10.53
N PHE A 162 -13.47 21.66 10.27
CA PHE A 162 -14.64 20.79 10.31
C PHE A 162 -14.60 19.74 9.19
N SER A 163 -14.23 20.12 7.96
CA SER A 163 -14.08 19.18 6.86
C SER A 163 -12.95 18.18 7.12
N GLN A 164 -11.84 18.61 7.73
CA GLN A 164 -10.75 17.70 8.10
C GLN A 164 -11.18 16.63 9.11
N LEU A 165 -12.00 17.00 10.10
CA LEU A 165 -12.53 16.02 11.05
C LEU A 165 -13.40 14.98 10.34
N ILE A 166 -14.31 15.42 9.47
CA ILE A 166 -15.18 14.52 8.70
C ILE A 166 -14.34 13.60 7.81
N LEU A 167 -13.39 14.14 7.05
CA LEU A 167 -12.54 13.36 6.16
C LEU A 167 -11.69 12.34 6.94
N SER A 168 -11.15 12.73 8.11
CA SER A 168 -10.41 11.82 9.00
C SER A 168 -11.28 10.66 9.51
N VAL A 169 -12.54 10.93 9.86
CA VAL A 169 -13.48 9.87 10.29
C VAL A 169 -13.82 8.94 9.14
N LEU A 170 -14.09 9.49 7.95
CA LEU A 170 -14.36 8.68 6.74
C LEU A 170 -13.18 7.79 6.37
N GLU A 171 -11.94 8.29 6.48
CA GLU A 171 -10.72 7.53 6.25
C GLU A 171 -10.60 6.33 7.20
N ILE A 172 -10.83 6.55 8.50
CA ILE A 172 -10.77 5.48 9.52
C ILE A 172 -11.85 4.43 9.25
N VAL A 173 -13.08 4.86 8.97
CA VAL A 173 -14.20 3.97 8.64
C VAL A 173 -13.88 3.14 7.39
N LEU A 174 -13.30 3.75 6.36
CA LEU A 174 -12.87 3.07 5.15
C LEU A 174 -11.78 2.03 5.42
N MET A 175 -10.79 2.36 6.26
CA MET A 175 -9.72 1.44 6.63
C MET A 175 -10.25 0.22 7.39
N VAL A 176 -11.12 0.44 8.38
CA VAL A 176 -11.72 -0.64 9.18
C VAL A 176 -12.61 -1.52 8.31
N SER A 177 -13.47 -0.92 7.48
CA SER A 177 -14.35 -1.68 6.59
C SER A 177 -13.57 -2.48 5.54
N TYR A 178 -12.48 -1.94 4.99
CA TYR A 178 -11.59 -2.67 4.09
C TYR A 178 -10.93 -3.87 4.79
N PHE A 179 -10.45 -3.70 6.01
CA PHE A 179 -9.85 -4.78 6.79
C PHE A 179 -10.86 -5.91 7.05
N LEU A 180 -12.07 -5.56 7.50
CA LEU A 180 -13.15 -6.53 7.71
C LEU A 180 -13.56 -7.25 6.42
N ALA A 181 -13.68 -6.51 5.31
CA ALA A 181 -13.98 -7.09 4.01
C ALA A 181 -12.91 -8.09 3.57
N ARG A 182 -11.63 -7.78 3.81
CA ARG A 182 -10.51 -8.69 3.51
C ARG A 182 -10.56 -9.96 4.36
N LEU A 183 -10.83 -9.84 5.65
CA LEU A 183 -10.99 -11.01 6.53
C LEU A 183 -12.14 -11.90 6.06
N TYR A 184 -13.29 -11.30 5.72
CA TYR A 184 -14.43 -12.04 5.21
C TYR A 184 -14.11 -12.77 3.90
N LEU A 185 -13.51 -12.09 2.91
CA LEU A 185 -13.14 -12.71 1.64
C LEU A 185 -12.14 -13.87 1.82
N LEU A 186 -11.24 -13.78 2.79
CA LEU A 186 -10.34 -14.88 3.13
C LEU A 186 -11.11 -16.07 3.71
N VAL A 187 -11.95 -15.84 4.72
CA VAL A 187 -12.76 -16.90 5.36
C VAL A 187 -13.69 -17.57 4.36
N GLU A 188 -14.38 -16.81 3.52
CA GLU A 188 -15.33 -17.34 2.54
C GLU A 188 -14.62 -18.24 1.52
N VAL A 189 -13.43 -17.87 1.05
CA VAL A 189 -12.69 -18.71 0.09
C VAL A 189 -12.23 -20.03 0.73
N PHE A 190 -11.77 -20.01 1.98
CA PHE A 190 -11.42 -21.26 2.67
C PHE A 190 -12.65 -22.13 2.89
N ARG A 191 -13.79 -21.51 3.18
CA ARG A 191 -15.04 -22.22 3.33
C ARG A 191 -15.48 -22.87 2.03
N ASP A 192 -15.46 -22.14 0.91
CA ASP A 192 -15.79 -22.68 -0.41
C ASP A 192 -14.89 -23.87 -0.77
N LEU A 193 -13.60 -23.81 -0.45
CA LEU A 193 -12.66 -24.94 -0.64
C LEU A 193 -13.05 -26.19 0.16
N CYS A 194 -13.56 -26.03 1.39
CA CYS A 194 -13.99 -27.16 2.22
C CYS A 194 -15.32 -27.80 1.76
N PHE A 195 -16.17 -27.03 1.07
CA PHE A 195 -17.47 -27.51 0.56
C PHE A 195 -17.45 -27.89 -0.93
N LEU A 196 -16.27 -27.94 -1.56
CA LEU A 196 -16.16 -28.38 -2.95
C LEU A 196 -16.60 -29.85 -3.08
N PRO A 197 -17.39 -30.21 -4.11
CA PRO A 197 -17.76 -31.60 -4.36
C PRO A 197 -16.51 -32.47 -4.59
N PRO A 198 -16.55 -33.77 -4.23
CA PRO A 198 -15.41 -34.69 -4.30
C PRO A 198 -14.76 -34.77 -5.69
N SER A 199 -15.50 -34.44 -6.75
CA SER A 199 -15.01 -34.39 -8.13
C SER A 199 -13.93 -33.33 -8.39
N GLY A 200 -13.75 -32.35 -7.50
CA GLY A 200 -12.65 -31.38 -7.56
C GLY A 200 -11.34 -31.85 -6.92
N PHE A 201 -11.36 -32.92 -6.11
CA PHE A 201 -10.18 -33.49 -5.45
C PHE A 201 -9.52 -34.62 -6.26
N VAL A 202 -10.21 -35.14 -7.27
CA VAL A 202 -9.64 -36.12 -8.19
C VAL A 202 -8.86 -35.34 -9.26
N GLY A 203 -7.58 -35.10 -8.99
CA GLY A 203 -6.68 -34.54 -9.98
C GLY A 203 -6.61 -35.43 -11.22
N THR A 204 -6.88 -34.84 -12.38
CA THR A 204 -6.40 -35.35 -13.67
C THR A 204 -4.91 -35.10 -13.81
#